data_AF-A0A667XNG8-F1
#
_entry.id   AF-A0A667XNG8-F1
#
_cell.length_a   1.000
_cell.length_b   1.000
_cell.length_c   1.000
_cell.angle_alpha   90.00
_cell.angle_beta   90.00
_cell.angle_gamma   90.00
#
_symmetry.space_group_name_H-M   'P 1'
#
loop_
_entity.id
_entity.type
_entity.pdbx_description
1 polymer ?
#
loop_
_entity_poly.entity_id
_entity_poly.type
_entity_poly.pdbx_seq_one_letter_code
_entity_poly.pdbx_strand_id
1 'polypeptide(L)'
;MAVLLVTLLISAVRGAVEMELSPECRQFLYMATPPSGLEHKSLQFICQRYNKKPRYVTLYNTVDHVPIYSAYTFKRSDGEKCVDVPWMYEPQLSTSSDTGEMQPFPRGYIHMNFEDAQAVLEDYTNAIFYERGALNPDEHQADPDDKAATYTLTNVVPLVREFSDEVWNEQEHVIRKRLNNYCRGTAHVVTGITTSGKMIRRNNINRVAVPTYIWSAYCCVDYDHNAPYDERYKFPSFAHYGLNDKENNQVLEMSIQKLEEFLKKTTFVDKNFQIFVDDCIPPSSK
;
A
#
# COMPACT_ATOMS: atom_id res chain seq x y z
N MET A 1 -22.48 18.34 56.14
CA MET A 1 -21.96 17.21 55.33
C MET A 1 -21.69 17.73 53.93
N ALA A 2 -20.43 17.89 53.55
CA ALA A 2 -20.05 18.31 52.19
C ALA A 2 -19.83 17.05 51.35
N VAL A 3 -20.63 16.85 50.31
CA VAL A 3 -20.48 15.73 49.37
C VAL A 3 -19.54 16.19 48.26
N LEU A 4 -18.33 15.64 48.25
CA LEU A 4 -17.35 15.85 47.19
C LEU A 4 -17.80 15.03 45.96
N LEU A 5 -18.26 15.69 44.91
CA LEU A 5 -18.48 15.04 43.61
C LEU A 5 -17.10 14.86 42.94
N VAL A 6 -16.56 13.65 42.99
CA VAL A 6 -15.38 13.27 42.20
C VAL A 6 -15.86 12.98 40.79
N THR A 7 -15.67 13.94 39.88
CA THR A 7 -15.88 13.72 38.44
C THR A 7 -14.73 12.87 37.89
N LEU A 8 -15.01 11.58 37.66
CA LEU A 8 -14.12 10.65 36.98
C LEU A 8 -14.07 11.05 35.48
N LEU A 9 -12.98 11.68 35.05
CA LEU A 9 -12.70 11.85 33.62
C LEU A 9 -12.29 10.50 33.06
N ILE A 10 -13.26 9.76 32.52
CA ILE A 10 -13.01 8.56 31.72
C ILE A 10 -12.44 9.06 30.39
N SER A 11 -11.11 9.08 30.29
CA SER A 11 -10.43 9.15 28.99
C SER A 11 -10.75 7.87 28.23
N ALA A 12 -11.78 7.92 27.39
CA ALA A 12 -12.03 6.88 26.40
C ALA A 12 -10.83 6.83 25.45
N VAL A 13 -9.97 5.83 25.63
CA VAL A 13 -8.97 5.48 24.62
C VAL A 13 -9.77 5.00 23.42
N ARG A 14 -9.90 5.87 22.42
CA ARG A 14 -10.40 5.47 21.10
C ARG A 14 -9.31 4.59 20.49
N GLY A 15 -9.49 3.28 20.56
CA GLY A 15 -8.86 2.39 19.59
C GLY A 15 -9.45 2.77 18.23
N ALA A 16 -8.67 3.50 17.45
CA ALA A 16 -9.13 4.06 16.20
C ALA A 16 -8.89 3.02 15.10
N VAL A 17 -9.79 2.05 14.99
CA VAL A 17 -10.04 1.41 13.70
C VAL A 17 -10.75 2.48 12.87
N GLU A 18 -9.96 3.27 12.16
CA GLU A 18 -10.41 4.46 11.47
C GLU A 18 -11.20 4.07 10.21
N MET A 19 -12.53 4.20 10.27
CA MET A 19 -13.35 4.30 9.04
C MET A 19 -12.94 5.52 8.20
N GLU A 20 -12.27 6.51 8.82
CA GLU A 20 -11.71 7.70 8.19
C GLU A 20 -10.26 7.90 8.59
N LEU A 21 -9.34 8.04 7.63
CA LEU A 21 -7.93 8.29 7.88
C LEU A 21 -7.67 9.52 8.76
N SER A 22 -6.83 9.34 9.77
CA SER A 22 -6.28 10.39 10.62
C SER A 22 -5.58 11.46 9.81
N PRO A 23 -5.65 12.74 10.23
CA PRO A 23 -4.99 13.85 9.54
C PRO A 23 -3.50 13.62 9.31
N GLU A 24 -2.79 13.01 10.26
CA GLU A 24 -1.36 12.72 10.13
C GLU A 24 -1.07 11.69 9.05
N CYS A 25 -1.95 10.72 8.83
CA CYS A 25 -1.75 9.71 7.79
C CYS A 25 -2.16 10.19 6.40
N ARG A 26 -3.04 11.19 6.30
CA ARG A 26 -3.39 11.80 5.01
C ARG A 26 -2.21 12.49 4.33
N GLN A 27 -1.11 12.77 5.03
CA GLN A 27 0.10 13.35 4.42
C GLN A 27 0.71 12.47 3.31
N PHE A 28 0.40 11.17 3.29
CA PHE A 28 0.88 10.24 2.26
C PHE A 28 0.03 10.22 0.99
N LEU A 29 -1.09 10.95 1.01
CA LEU A 29 -2.04 11.06 -0.08
C LEU A 29 -1.90 12.42 -0.76
N TYR A 30 -1.90 12.43 -2.09
CA TYR A 30 -1.90 13.68 -2.84
C TYR A 30 -3.14 14.52 -2.46
N MET A 31 -2.91 15.78 -2.10
CA MET A 31 -3.95 16.68 -1.58
C MET A 31 -4.77 16.07 -0.41
N ALA A 32 -4.13 15.23 0.42
CA ALA A 32 -4.76 14.58 1.57
C ALA A 32 -6.02 13.76 1.24
N THR A 33 -6.15 13.29 0.00
CA THR A 33 -7.36 12.64 -0.52
C THR A 33 -7.06 11.22 -1.00
N PRO A 34 -7.75 10.19 -0.49
CA PRO A 34 -7.54 8.81 -0.92
C PRO A 34 -8.14 8.56 -2.31
N PRO A 35 -7.68 7.53 -3.04
CA PRO A 35 -8.37 7.02 -4.22
C PRO A 35 -9.86 6.78 -3.96
N SER A 36 -10.73 7.25 -4.86
CA SER A 36 -12.19 7.08 -4.79
C SER A 36 -12.64 5.80 -5.49
N GLY A 37 -13.90 5.38 -5.29
CA GLY A 37 -14.49 4.25 -6.02
C GLY A 37 -14.00 2.87 -5.54
N LEU A 38 -13.59 2.80 -4.28
CA LEU A 38 -13.18 1.59 -3.55
C LEU A 38 -13.93 1.55 -2.20
N GLU A 39 -15.24 1.41 -2.27
CA GLU A 39 -16.12 1.45 -1.09
C GLU A 39 -16.74 0.06 -0.86
N HIS A 40 -16.21 -0.68 0.11
CA HIS A 40 -16.80 -1.95 0.51
C HIS A 40 -16.56 -2.21 2.00
N LYS A 41 -17.54 -2.85 2.65
CA LYS A 41 -17.53 -3.08 4.11
C LYS A 41 -16.36 -3.92 4.63
N SER A 42 -15.70 -4.69 3.76
CA SER A 42 -14.51 -5.48 4.11
C SER A 42 -13.21 -4.66 4.05
N LEU A 43 -13.25 -3.47 3.45
CA LEU A 43 -12.10 -2.60 3.27
C LEU A 43 -11.93 -1.71 4.50
N GLN A 44 -10.70 -1.65 4.98
CA GLN A 44 -10.33 -0.85 6.14
C GLN A 44 -9.04 -0.09 5.85
N PHE A 45 -9.03 1.19 6.21
CA PHE A 45 -7.82 1.98 6.18
C PHE A 45 -6.92 1.60 7.34
N ILE A 46 -5.63 1.47 7.04
CA ILE A 46 -4.56 1.25 8.02
C ILE A 46 -3.60 2.42 7.88
N CYS A 47 -3.50 3.20 8.95
CA CYS A 47 -2.42 4.16 9.12
C CYS A 47 -1.20 3.40 9.63
N GLN A 48 -0.28 3.05 8.74
CA GLN A 48 0.85 2.18 9.06
C GLN A 48 1.84 2.97 9.91
N ARG A 49 1.96 2.64 11.20
CA ARG A 49 2.85 3.34 12.14
C ARG A 49 3.96 2.44 12.63
N TYR A 50 5.16 3.00 12.65
CA TYR A 50 6.36 2.36 13.17
C TYR A 50 7.19 3.37 13.95
N ASN A 51 7.66 2.98 15.14
CA ASN A 51 8.35 3.86 16.08
C ASN A 51 7.56 5.14 16.39
N LYS A 52 6.25 5.01 16.64
CA LYS A 52 5.32 6.09 17.02
C LYS A 52 5.07 7.13 15.92
N LYS A 53 5.50 6.85 14.69
CA LYS A 53 5.36 7.74 13.54
C LYS A 53 4.55 7.07 12.45
N PRO A 54 3.63 7.80 11.80
CA PRO A 54 2.97 7.30 10.60
C PRO A 54 3.99 7.22 9.46
N ARG A 55 3.91 6.17 8.64
CA ARG A 55 4.91 5.83 7.61
C ARG A 55 4.31 5.76 6.20
N TYR A 56 3.12 5.18 6.08
CA TYR A 56 2.33 5.13 4.85
C TYR A 56 0.88 4.75 5.15
N VAL A 57 0.03 4.69 4.13
CA VAL A 57 -1.37 4.27 4.24
C VAL A 57 -1.56 2.98 3.44
N THR A 58 -2.38 2.08 3.97
CA THR A 58 -2.87 0.90 3.25
C THR A 58 -4.39 0.89 3.29
N LEU A 59 -5.05 0.60 2.16
CA LEU A 59 -6.44 0.15 2.16
C LEU A 59 -6.43 -1.39 2.10
N TYR A 60 -6.87 -2.03 3.17
CA TYR A 60 -6.74 -3.47 3.36
C TYR A 60 -8.09 -4.18 3.32
N ASN A 61 -8.17 -5.32 2.65
CA ASN A 61 -9.35 -6.17 2.67
C ASN A 61 -9.20 -7.24 3.75
N THR A 62 -10.00 -7.11 4.80
CA THR A 62 -10.01 -8.01 5.97
C THR A 62 -10.63 -9.38 5.71
N VAL A 63 -11.36 -9.56 4.61
CA VAL A 63 -11.97 -10.85 4.22
C VAL A 63 -11.02 -11.63 3.32
N ASP A 64 -10.39 -10.95 2.37
CA ASP A 64 -9.47 -11.56 1.40
C ASP A 64 -8.00 -11.50 1.85
N HIS A 65 -7.76 -10.97 3.06
CA HIS A 65 -6.47 -10.80 3.72
C HIS A 65 -5.38 -10.20 2.82
N VAL A 66 -5.72 -9.19 2.02
CA VAL A 66 -4.82 -8.60 1.03
C VAL A 66 -4.93 -7.06 1.02
N PRO A 67 -3.83 -6.31 0.89
CA PRO A 67 -3.92 -4.88 0.60
C PRO A 67 -4.44 -4.64 -0.81
N ILE A 68 -5.45 -3.78 -0.92
CA ILE A 68 -6.01 -3.33 -2.19
C ILE A 68 -5.10 -2.26 -2.80
N TYR A 69 -4.58 -1.36 -1.96
CA TYR A 69 -3.47 -0.48 -2.31
C TYR A 69 -2.67 -0.04 -1.09
N SER A 70 -1.43 0.37 -1.32
CA SER A 70 -0.63 1.17 -0.40
C SER A 70 -0.31 2.53 -1.04
N ALA A 71 -0.43 3.61 -0.26
CA ALA A 71 -0.12 4.97 -0.64
C ALA A 71 0.98 5.56 0.25
N TYR A 72 2.01 6.13 -0.35
CA TYR A 72 3.22 6.60 0.34
C TYR A 72 3.86 7.78 -0.38
N THR A 73 4.73 8.50 0.32
CA THR A 73 5.63 9.49 -0.30
C THR A 73 6.97 8.83 -0.63
N PHE A 74 7.46 9.01 -1.84
CA PHE A 74 8.79 8.56 -2.25
C PHE A 74 9.90 9.35 -1.53
N LYS A 75 10.96 8.67 -1.04
CA LYS A 75 11.95 9.28 -0.12
C LYS A 75 13.33 9.58 -0.71
N ARG A 76 13.47 9.70 -2.03
CA ARG A 76 14.78 9.90 -2.70
C ARG A 76 15.84 8.89 -2.24
N SER A 77 15.54 7.61 -2.45
CA SER A 77 16.33 6.48 -1.99
C SER A 77 17.53 6.18 -2.89
N ASP A 78 18.65 5.77 -2.29
CA ASP A 78 19.82 5.23 -2.99
C ASP A 78 19.57 3.84 -3.62
N GLY A 79 18.53 3.15 -3.15
CA GLY A 79 18.12 1.83 -3.58
C GLY A 79 18.68 0.69 -2.73
N GLU A 80 19.40 1.00 -1.65
CA GLU A 80 19.81 -0.01 -0.68
C GLU A 80 18.58 -0.60 0.00
N LYS A 81 18.58 -1.91 0.23
CA LYS A 81 17.49 -2.60 0.94
C LYS A 81 17.91 -2.91 2.36
N CYS A 82 16.97 -2.84 3.29
CA CYS A 82 17.17 -3.25 4.66
C CYS A 82 17.47 -4.76 4.75
N VAL A 83 18.36 -5.11 5.67
CA VAL A 83 18.69 -6.49 6.00
C VAL A 83 18.18 -6.79 7.41
N ASP A 84 17.71 -8.01 7.65
CA ASP A 84 17.31 -8.53 8.97
C ASP A 84 16.13 -7.82 9.67
N VAL A 85 15.19 -7.24 8.92
CA VAL A 85 13.93 -6.71 9.49
C VAL A 85 12.96 -7.87 9.76
N PRO A 86 12.41 -8.01 10.98
CA PRO A 86 11.41 -9.02 11.26
C PRO A 86 10.09 -8.69 10.55
N TRP A 87 9.38 -9.72 10.09
CA TRP A 87 8.01 -9.56 9.59
C TRP A 87 7.08 -9.09 10.71
N MET A 88 6.21 -8.14 10.38
CA MET A 88 5.30 -7.50 11.32
C MET A 88 3.83 -7.71 10.94
N TYR A 89 2.98 -7.63 11.95
CA TYR A 89 1.52 -7.66 11.86
C TYR A 89 0.93 -6.35 12.37
N GLU A 90 -0.35 -6.12 12.06
CA GLU A 90 -1.11 -4.95 12.50
C GLU A 90 -2.04 -5.33 13.67
N PRO A 91 -1.69 -4.99 14.92
CA PRO A 91 -2.53 -5.29 16.08
C PRO A 91 -3.93 -4.68 15.97
N GLN A 92 -4.02 -3.47 15.38
CA GLN A 92 -5.27 -2.74 15.20
C GLN A 92 -6.34 -3.46 14.35
N LEU A 93 -5.96 -4.46 13.55
CA LEU A 93 -6.92 -5.29 12.81
C LEU A 93 -7.53 -6.41 13.67
N SER A 94 -6.84 -6.84 14.72
CA SER A 94 -7.16 -8.09 15.45
C SER A 94 -7.92 -7.83 16.74
N THR A 95 -7.62 -6.75 17.46
CA THR A 95 -8.45 -6.30 18.59
C THR A 95 -8.63 -4.78 18.58
N SER A 96 -9.83 -4.33 18.93
CA SER A 96 -10.18 -2.90 18.96
C SER A 96 -9.49 -2.11 20.07
N SER A 97 -8.78 -2.77 20.98
CA SER A 97 -8.01 -2.16 22.07
C SER A 97 -6.51 -2.05 21.79
N ASP A 98 -6.03 -2.63 20.69
CA ASP A 98 -4.61 -2.68 20.40
C ASP A 98 -4.06 -1.38 19.80
N THR A 99 -2.75 -1.20 19.94
CA THR A 99 -2.03 -0.04 19.44
C THR A 99 -2.07 0.01 17.92
N GLY A 100 -2.21 1.19 17.32
CA GLY A 100 -2.00 1.40 15.88
C GLY A 100 -0.55 1.32 15.43
N GLU A 101 0.34 0.74 16.25
CA GLU A 101 1.75 0.52 15.95
C GLU A 101 1.95 -0.92 15.48
N MET A 102 2.59 -1.09 14.33
CA MET A 102 2.94 -2.42 13.82
C MET A 102 3.93 -3.13 14.75
N GLN A 103 3.80 -4.44 14.87
CA GLN A 103 4.59 -5.24 15.81
C GLN A 103 5.19 -6.47 15.14
N PRO A 104 6.41 -6.90 15.52
CA PRO A 104 6.98 -8.15 14.99
C PRO A 104 6.09 -9.33 15.35
N PHE A 105 6.00 -10.28 14.42
CA PHE A 105 5.30 -11.53 14.73
C PHE A 105 5.95 -12.20 15.95
N PRO A 106 5.14 -12.57 16.94
CA PRO A 106 5.63 -13.17 18.17
C PRO A 106 6.30 -14.51 17.92
N ARG A 107 7.39 -14.78 18.65
CA ARG A 107 8.09 -16.08 18.60
C ARG A 107 7.39 -17.08 19.53
N GLY A 108 6.40 -17.82 19.04
CA GLY A 108 5.72 -18.88 19.80
C GLY A 108 4.22 -19.01 19.48
N TYR A 109 3.57 -19.96 20.15
CA TYR A 109 2.14 -20.22 19.95
C TYR A 109 1.32 -19.10 20.61
N ILE A 110 0.72 -18.23 19.80
CA ILE A 110 -0.16 -17.17 20.28
C ILE A 110 -1.59 -17.55 19.89
N HIS A 111 -2.52 -17.35 20.83
CA HIS A 111 -3.93 -17.58 20.60
C HIS A 111 -4.39 -16.81 19.34
N MET A 112 -4.98 -17.56 18.41
CA MET A 112 -5.11 -17.33 16.96
C MET A 112 -6.03 -16.17 16.52
N ASN A 113 -6.26 -15.14 17.34
CA ASN A 113 -7.26 -14.12 17.00
C ASN A 113 -6.83 -13.17 15.85
N PHE A 114 -5.55 -13.12 15.48
CA PHE A 114 -5.08 -12.31 14.35
C PHE A 114 -5.25 -13.00 12.99
N GLU A 115 -5.30 -14.33 12.93
CA GLU A 115 -5.44 -15.05 11.65
C GLU A 115 -6.80 -14.80 10.99
N ASP A 116 -7.82 -14.44 11.77
CA ASP A 116 -9.15 -14.13 11.25
C ASP A 116 -9.20 -12.79 10.53
N ALA A 117 -8.35 -11.83 10.93
CA ALA A 117 -8.41 -10.45 10.47
C ALA A 117 -7.35 -10.09 9.42
N GLN A 118 -6.23 -10.82 9.39
CA GLN A 118 -5.11 -10.54 8.48
C GLN A 118 -4.34 -11.81 8.08
N ALA A 119 -3.52 -11.66 7.04
CA ALA A 119 -2.61 -12.71 6.61
C ALA A 119 -1.51 -12.97 7.63
N VAL A 120 -1.09 -14.23 7.74
CA VAL A 120 0.04 -14.65 8.59
C VAL A 120 1.13 -15.35 7.78
N LEU A 121 2.32 -15.52 8.34
CA LEU A 121 3.46 -16.10 7.63
C LEU A 121 3.17 -17.55 7.17
N GLU A 122 2.39 -18.27 7.95
CA GLU A 122 1.94 -19.63 7.66
C GLU A 122 1.07 -19.71 6.41
N ASP A 123 0.35 -18.63 6.05
CA ASP A 123 -0.47 -18.57 4.83
C ASP A 123 0.40 -18.67 3.56
N TYR A 124 1.65 -18.23 3.63
CA TYR A 124 2.60 -18.26 2.50
C TYR A 124 3.52 -19.49 2.50
N THR A 125 3.53 -20.30 3.56
CA THR A 125 4.53 -21.39 3.73
C THR A 125 4.47 -22.45 2.62
N ASN A 126 3.27 -22.78 2.13
CA ASN A 126 3.08 -23.76 1.05
C ASN A 126 2.83 -23.11 -0.32
N ALA A 127 2.97 -21.78 -0.41
CA ALA A 127 2.68 -20.99 -1.60
C ALA A 127 3.91 -20.86 -2.50
N ILE A 128 4.59 -21.97 -2.82
CA ILE A 128 5.92 -21.99 -3.48
C ILE A 128 5.99 -21.32 -4.86
N PHE A 129 4.85 -21.02 -5.48
CA PHE A 129 4.78 -20.34 -6.77
C PHE A 129 4.76 -18.82 -6.64
N TYR A 130 4.70 -18.30 -5.41
CA TYR A 130 4.57 -16.88 -5.15
C TYR A 130 5.72 -16.34 -4.30
N GLU A 131 6.19 -15.17 -4.67
CA GLU A 131 6.95 -14.29 -3.79
C GLU A 131 6.01 -13.33 -3.05
N ARG A 132 6.52 -12.78 -1.95
CA ARG A 132 5.86 -11.73 -1.17
C ARG A 132 6.23 -10.37 -1.75
N GLY A 133 5.40 -9.84 -2.64
CA GLY A 133 5.60 -8.54 -3.27
C GLY A 133 5.00 -7.41 -2.44
N ALA A 134 5.81 -6.41 -2.09
CA ALA A 134 5.36 -5.25 -1.33
C ALA A 134 4.73 -4.19 -2.24
N LEU A 135 3.59 -3.60 -1.85
CA LEU A 135 3.00 -2.49 -2.61
C LEU A 135 3.72 -1.15 -2.36
N ASN A 136 4.17 -0.93 -1.13
CA ASN A 136 5.18 0.07 -0.79
C ASN A 136 6.55 -0.63 -0.67
N PRO A 137 7.42 -0.56 -1.69
CA PRO A 137 8.71 -1.25 -1.64
C PRO A 137 9.73 -0.48 -0.79
N ASP A 138 10.53 -1.21 -0.04
CA ASP A 138 11.69 -0.71 0.71
C ASP A 138 12.62 0.15 -0.17
N GLU A 139 12.79 -0.23 -1.44
CA GLU A 139 13.65 0.51 -2.37
C GLU A 139 13.21 1.96 -2.60
N HIS A 140 11.93 2.29 -2.36
CA HIS A 140 11.42 3.67 -2.46
C HIS A 140 11.56 4.49 -1.17
N GLN A 141 11.93 3.84 -0.07
CA GLN A 141 12.15 4.44 1.24
C GLN A 141 13.64 4.68 1.50
N ALA A 142 13.98 5.65 2.35
CA ALA A 142 15.38 6.05 2.59
C ALA A 142 15.80 5.92 4.06
N ASP A 143 14.95 6.38 5.00
CA ASP A 143 15.22 6.26 6.43
C ASP A 143 15.08 4.79 6.89
N PRO A 144 15.98 4.26 7.74
CA PRO A 144 15.91 2.87 8.20
C PRO A 144 14.56 2.48 8.82
N ASP A 145 13.88 3.40 9.51
CA ASP A 145 12.56 3.10 10.07
C ASP A 145 11.47 3.10 8.99
N ASP A 146 11.56 3.98 7.99
CA ASP A 146 10.62 3.99 6.86
C ASP A 146 10.75 2.70 6.04
N LYS A 147 11.99 2.23 5.87
CA LYS A 147 12.31 0.94 5.25
C LYS A 147 11.80 -0.24 6.07
N ALA A 148 12.10 -0.27 7.38
CA ALA A 148 11.63 -1.34 8.26
C ALA A 148 10.09 -1.44 8.26
N ALA A 149 9.40 -0.30 8.20
CA ALA A 149 7.95 -0.25 8.18
C ALA A 149 7.31 -0.94 6.96
N THR A 150 8.05 -1.18 5.85
CA THR A 150 7.47 -1.87 4.69
C THR A 150 7.30 -3.37 4.89
N TYR A 151 7.91 -3.96 5.93
CA TYR A 151 7.93 -5.40 6.21
C TYR A 151 6.70 -5.86 7.02
N THR A 152 5.51 -5.40 6.63
CA THR A 152 4.22 -5.86 7.19
C THR A 152 3.48 -6.73 6.18
N LEU A 153 2.78 -7.78 6.64
CA LEU A 153 1.95 -8.59 5.72
C LEU A 153 0.74 -7.83 5.19
N THR A 154 0.33 -6.76 5.86
CA THR A 154 -0.66 -5.81 5.34
C THR A 154 -0.14 -4.94 4.19
N ASN A 155 1.14 -4.99 3.85
CA ASN A 155 1.70 -4.31 2.67
C ASN A 155 2.09 -5.28 1.55
N VAL A 156 1.82 -6.57 1.73
CA VAL A 156 2.31 -7.65 0.86
C VAL A 156 1.18 -8.33 0.11
N VAL A 157 1.44 -8.67 -1.15
CA VAL A 157 0.59 -9.49 -2.00
C VAL A 157 1.39 -10.66 -2.58
N PRO A 158 0.75 -11.81 -2.87
CA PRO A 158 1.43 -12.91 -3.54
C PRO A 158 1.64 -12.61 -5.04
N LEU A 159 2.90 -12.43 -5.44
CA LEU A 159 3.29 -12.23 -6.83
C LEU A 159 3.88 -13.52 -7.41
N VAL A 160 3.54 -13.87 -8.64
CA VAL A 160 4.18 -14.98 -9.36
C VAL A 160 5.68 -14.71 -9.42
N ARG A 161 6.51 -15.69 -9.07
CA ARG A 161 7.97 -15.52 -8.92
C ARG A 161 8.62 -14.86 -10.13
N GLU A 162 8.34 -15.41 -11.32
CA GLU A 162 8.92 -14.92 -12.57
C GLU A 162 8.52 -13.45 -12.84
N PHE A 163 7.28 -13.08 -12.54
CA PHE A 163 6.82 -11.70 -12.67
C PHE A 163 7.46 -10.78 -11.61
N SER A 164 7.54 -11.22 -10.35
CA SER A 164 8.15 -10.46 -9.26
C SER A 164 9.62 -10.14 -9.54
N ASP A 165 10.41 -11.19 -9.80
CA ASP A 165 11.87 -11.10 -9.82
C ASP A 165 12.39 -10.41 -11.07
N GLU A 166 11.79 -10.70 -12.23
CA GLU A 166 12.30 -10.24 -13.52
C GLU A 166 11.62 -8.96 -14.01
N VAL A 167 10.35 -8.73 -13.65
CA VAL A 167 9.55 -7.66 -14.27
C VAL A 167 9.19 -6.55 -13.28
N TRP A 168 8.56 -6.91 -12.16
CA TRP A 168 8.03 -5.91 -11.23
C TRP A 168 9.14 -5.18 -10.48
N ASN A 169 10.13 -5.92 -9.96
CA ASN A 169 11.29 -5.33 -9.28
C ASN A 169 12.10 -4.38 -10.20
N GLU A 170 12.25 -4.73 -11.48
CA GLU A 170 12.92 -3.85 -12.45
C GLU A 170 12.14 -2.54 -12.62
N GLN A 171 10.81 -2.63 -12.72
CA GLN A 171 9.97 -1.46 -12.87
C GLN A 171 10.00 -0.56 -11.64
N GLU A 172 9.97 -1.11 -10.42
CA GLU A 172 10.16 -0.33 -9.18
C GLU A 172 11.47 0.46 -9.23
N HIS A 173 12.56 -0.19 -9.65
CA HIS A 173 13.86 0.46 -9.81
C HIS A 173 13.87 1.58 -10.87
N VAL A 174 13.15 1.38 -11.99
CA VAL A 174 12.96 2.40 -13.04
C VAL A 174 12.23 3.62 -12.47
N ILE A 175 11.15 3.41 -11.72
CA ILE A 175 10.40 4.50 -11.07
C ILE A 175 11.26 5.23 -10.05
N ARG A 176 12.04 4.51 -9.23
CA ARG A 176 12.99 5.13 -8.29
C ARG A 176 13.96 6.06 -9.00
N LYS A 177 14.60 5.59 -10.08
CA LYS A 177 15.53 6.41 -10.89
C LYS A 177 14.84 7.64 -11.47
N ARG A 178 13.64 7.47 -12.05
CA ARG A 178 12.86 8.57 -12.63
C ARG A 178 12.53 9.64 -11.59
N LEU A 179 11.99 9.24 -10.44
CA LEU A 179 11.61 10.17 -9.38
C LEU A 179 12.83 10.81 -8.71
N ASN A 180 13.94 10.07 -8.51
CA ASN A 180 15.18 10.65 -8.00
C ASN A 180 15.73 11.76 -8.90
N ASN A 181 15.74 11.52 -10.21
CA ASN A 181 16.40 12.42 -11.15
C ASN A 181 15.55 13.64 -11.50
N TYR A 182 14.22 13.49 -11.55
CA TYR A 182 13.36 14.49 -12.16
C TYR A 182 12.24 15.01 -11.26
N CYS A 183 11.91 14.36 -10.14
CA CYS A 183 10.95 14.93 -9.18
C CYS A 183 11.67 15.85 -8.18
N ARG A 184 11.32 17.14 -8.20
CA ARG A 184 11.92 18.17 -7.34
C ARG A 184 11.19 18.32 -6.01
N GLY A 185 9.86 18.16 -6.03
CA GLY A 185 9.01 18.20 -4.84
C GLY A 185 8.74 16.85 -4.20
N THR A 186 7.56 16.71 -3.59
CA THR A 186 7.10 15.46 -2.99
C THR A 186 6.35 14.63 -4.02
N ALA A 187 6.87 13.43 -4.32
CA ALA A 187 6.15 12.44 -5.12
C ALA A 187 5.25 11.59 -4.20
N HIS A 188 3.96 11.59 -4.50
CA HIS A 188 2.98 10.68 -3.90
C HIS A 188 2.81 9.48 -4.82
N VAL A 189 2.88 8.28 -4.28
CA VAL A 189 2.78 7.04 -5.05
C VAL A 189 1.65 6.20 -4.47
N VAL A 190 0.83 5.62 -5.36
CA VAL A 190 -0.19 4.64 -5.03
C VAL A 190 0.07 3.39 -5.84
N THR A 191 0.33 2.29 -5.15
CA THR A 191 0.47 0.96 -5.77
C THR A 191 -0.69 0.10 -5.29
N GLY A 192 -1.40 -0.53 -6.20
CA GLY A 192 -2.56 -1.35 -5.89
C GLY A 192 -2.69 -2.58 -6.78
N ILE A 193 -3.75 -3.32 -6.53
CA ILE A 193 -4.04 -4.59 -7.21
C ILE A 193 -5.45 -4.61 -7.79
N THR A 194 -5.72 -5.64 -8.59
CA THR A 194 -7.06 -6.15 -8.87
C THR A 194 -7.08 -7.64 -8.61
N THR A 195 -8.24 -8.23 -8.34
CA THR A 195 -8.36 -9.68 -8.08
C THR A 195 -9.50 -10.30 -8.89
N SER A 196 -9.34 -11.53 -9.35
CA SER A 196 -10.35 -12.32 -10.07
C SER A 196 -10.90 -13.51 -9.25
N GLY A 197 -10.69 -13.50 -7.92
CA GLY A 197 -11.17 -14.54 -7.01
C GLY A 197 -10.22 -15.74 -6.81
N LYS A 198 -9.01 -15.69 -7.37
CA LYS A 198 -7.95 -16.68 -7.10
C LYS A 198 -7.45 -16.49 -5.65
N MET A 199 -7.37 -17.58 -4.88
CA MET A 199 -6.98 -17.54 -3.46
C MET A 199 -5.85 -18.53 -3.17
N ILE A 200 -4.92 -18.16 -2.30
CA ILE A 200 -4.04 -19.10 -1.59
C ILE A 200 -4.88 -19.80 -0.51
N ARG A 201 -4.71 -21.13 -0.41
CA ARG A 201 -5.44 -21.96 0.54
C ARG A 201 -4.50 -22.55 1.57
N ARG A 202 -4.86 -22.45 2.85
CA ARG A 202 -4.21 -23.14 3.98
C ARG A 202 -5.24 -24.08 4.61
N ASN A 203 -4.90 -25.36 4.73
CA ASN A 203 -5.82 -26.39 5.25
C ASN A 203 -7.20 -26.39 4.54
N ASN A 204 -7.21 -26.23 3.21
CA ASN A 204 -8.40 -26.11 2.36
C ASN A 204 -9.29 -24.89 2.62
N ILE A 205 -8.87 -23.91 3.42
CA ILE A 205 -9.58 -22.65 3.66
C ILE A 205 -8.94 -21.57 2.80
N ASN A 206 -9.76 -20.72 2.15
CA ASN A 206 -9.25 -19.54 1.44
C ASN A 206 -8.68 -18.56 2.46
N ARG A 207 -7.47 -18.07 2.20
CA ARG A 207 -6.75 -17.17 3.11
C ARG A 207 -6.45 -15.86 2.41
N VAL A 208 -5.52 -15.88 1.47
CA VAL A 208 -5.00 -14.66 0.84
C VAL A 208 -5.41 -14.61 -0.62
N ALA A 209 -6.03 -13.51 -1.05
CA ALA A 209 -6.31 -13.31 -2.47
C ALA A 209 -5.05 -13.09 -3.29
N VAL A 210 -5.04 -13.67 -4.49
CA VAL A 210 -3.97 -13.53 -5.46
C VAL A 210 -4.34 -12.44 -6.47
N PRO A 211 -3.53 -11.38 -6.60
CA PRO A 211 -3.73 -10.34 -7.60
C PRO A 211 -3.78 -10.92 -9.01
N THR A 212 -4.68 -10.40 -9.84
CA THR A 212 -4.68 -10.60 -11.29
C THR A 212 -3.75 -9.59 -11.95
N TYR A 213 -3.90 -8.31 -11.61
CA TYR A 213 -3.01 -7.25 -12.05
C TYR A 213 -2.45 -6.52 -10.84
N ILE A 214 -1.21 -6.06 -10.95
CA ILE A 214 -0.63 -5.05 -10.08
C ILE A 214 -0.45 -3.76 -10.89
N TRP A 215 -0.68 -2.63 -10.25
CA TRP A 215 -0.55 -1.32 -10.87
C TRP A 215 0.09 -0.34 -9.90
N SER A 216 0.80 0.65 -10.43
CA SER A 216 1.34 1.74 -9.64
C SER A 216 1.26 3.04 -10.41
N ALA A 217 1.00 4.12 -9.69
CA ALA A 217 0.84 5.46 -10.22
C ALA A 217 1.52 6.45 -9.28
N TYR A 218 2.18 7.46 -9.84
CA TYR A 218 2.82 8.53 -9.07
C TYR A 218 2.32 9.91 -9.50
N CYS A 219 2.42 10.85 -8.58
CA CYS A 219 2.10 12.26 -8.74
C CYS A 219 3.22 13.13 -8.14
N CYS A 220 3.91 13.90 -8.97
CA CYS A 220 4.93 14.87 -8.60
C CYS A 220 4.72 16.16 -9.39
N VAL A 221 4.06 17.15 -8.76
CA VAL A 221 3.69 18.41 -9.40
C VAL A 221 4.87 19.37 -9.61
N ASP A 222 5.92 19.25 -8.80
CA ASP A 222 7.15 20.02 -8.93
C ASP A 222 8.26 19.12 -9.46
N TYR A 223 8.59 19.27 -10.74
CA TYR A 223 9.53 18.41 -11.45
C TYR A 223 10.44 19.20 -12.39
N ASP A 224 11.46 18.53 -12.91
CA ASP A 224 12.41 19.15 -13.83
C ASP A 224 11.83 19.32 -15.25
N HIS A 225 11.45 20.55 -15.60
CA HIS A 225 11.00 20.88 -16.95
C HIS A 225 12.08 20.80 -18.04
N ASN A 226 13.37 20.66 -17.67
CA ASN A 226 14.47 20.43 -18.60
C ASN A 226 14.79 18.93 -18.79
N ALA A 227 14.02 18.03 -18.17
CA ALA A 227 14.19 16.59 -18.37
C ALA A 227 14.11 16.20 -19.86
N PRO A 228 14.84 15.14 -20.29
CA PRO A 228 14.70 14.58 -21.64
C PRO A 228 13.24 14.31 -21.97
N TYR A 229 12.85 14.46 -23.24
CA TYR A 229 11.45 14.33 -23.64
C TYR A 229 10.81 13.03 -23.13
N ASP A 230 11.54 11.92 -23.25
CA ASP A 230 11.07 10.57 -22.87
C ASP A 230 10.75 10.40 -21.38
N GLU A 231 11.25 11.29 -20.53
CA GLU A 231 10.92 11.36 -19.11
C GLU A 231 9.92 12.49 -18.84
N ARG A 232 10.10 13.65 -19.48
CA ARG A 232 9.30 14.85 -19.26
C ARG A 232 7.81 14.65 -19.55
N TYR A 233 7.44 13.87 -20.57
CA TYR A 233 6.02 13.61 -20.87
C TYR A 233 5.32 12.75 -19.81
N LYS A 234 6.10 12.09 -18.94
CA LYS A 234 5.60 11.25 -17.83
C LYS A 234 5.47 12.03 -16.52
N PHE A 235 5.57 13.35 -16.55
CA PHE A 235 5.33 14.25 -15.43
C PHE A 235 4.21 15.23 -15.76
N PRO A 236 3.40 15.67 -14.76
CA PRO A 236 3.59 15.46 -13.33
C PRO A 236 3.18 14.07 -12.82
N SER A 237 2.46 13.28 -13.62
CA SER A 237 1.97 11.97 -13.20
C SER A 237 1.99 10.96 -14.33
N PHE A 238 2.28 9.71 -13.98
CA PHE A 238 2.20 8.58 -14.89
C PHE A 238 1.89 7.30 -14.10
N ALA A 239 1.50 6.27 -14.83
CA ALA A 239 1.07 5.00 -14.29
C ALA A 239 1.66 3.85 -15.07
N HIS A 240 1.64 2.68 -14.46
CA HIS A 240 1.93 1.42 -15.13
C HIS A 240 1.18 0.27 -14.47
N TYR A 241 0.96 -0.81 -15.22
CA TYR A 241 0.44 -2.06 -14.66
C TYR A 241 1.08 -3.28 -15.33
N GLY A 242 1.05 -4.41 -14.63
CA GLY A 242 1.50 -5.71 -15.12
C GLY A 242 0.53 -6.82 -14.74
N LEU A 243 0.44 -7.84 -15.59
CA LEU A 243 -0.33 -9.07 -15.29
C LEU A 243 0.51 -9.96 -14.36
N ASN A 244 -0.05 -10.36 -13.23
CA ASN A 244 0.60 -11.22 -12.25
C ASN A 244 0.57 -12.70 -12.69
N ASP A 245 1.29 -13.00 -13.75
CA ASP A 245 1.35 -14.33 -14.37
C ASP A 245 2.76 -14.64 -14.89
N LYS A 246 2.99 -15.88 -15.32
CA LYS A 246 4.26 -16.33 -15.91
C LYS A 246 4.45 -15.82 -17.33
N GLU A 247 3.36 -15.63 -18.06
CA GLU A 247 3.36 -15.24 -19.48
C GLU A 247 2.56 -13.96 -19.68
N ASN A 248 2.89 -13.20 -20.73
CA ASN A 248 2.21 -11.94 -21.08
C ASN A 248 2.19 -10.93 -19.90
N ASN A 249 3.24 -10.96 -19.10
CA ASN A 249 3.36 -10.25 -17.82
C ASN A 249 4.15 -8.94 -17.93
N GLN A 250 4.40 -8.46 -19.15
CA GLN A 250 5.13 -7.22 -19.42
C GLN A 250 4.44 -6.02 -18.77
N VAL A 251 5.23 -5.08 -18.27
CA VAL A 251 4.73 -3.82 -17.75
C VAL A 251 4.33 -2.89 -18.90
N LEU A 252 3.13 -2.32 -18.78
CA LEU A 252 2.63 -1.30 -19.70
C LEU A 252 2.55 0.03 -18.95
N GLU A 253 3.35 1.01 -19.37
CA GLU A 253 3.24 2.38 -18.86
C GLU A 253 2.21 3.21 -19.65
N MET A 254 1.48 4.08 -18.97
CA MET A 254 0.42 4.92 -19.54
C MET A 254 0.06 6.12 -18.67
N SER A 255 -0.80 7.01 -19.18
CA SER A 255 -1.35 8.10 -18.39
C SER A 255 -2.30 7.59 -17.30
N ILE A 256 -2.52 8.41 -16.26
CA ILE A 256 -3.44 8.11 -15.16
C ILE A 256 -4.84 7.78 -15.70
N GLN A 257 -5.37 8.58 -16.64
CA GLN A 257 -6.69 8.36 -17.21
C GLN A 257 -6.83 6.99 -17.88
N LYS A 258 -5.80 6.56 -18.63
CA LYS A 258 -5.80 5.25 -19.29
C LYS A 258 -5.75 4.10 -18.28
N LEU A 259 -4.97 4.24 -17.20
CA LEU A 259 -4.96 3.26 -16.13
C LEU A 259 -6.34 3.18 -15.46
N GLU A 260 -6.95 4.31 -15.13
CA GLU A 260 -8.29 4.33 -14.52
C GLU A 260 -9.36 3.72 -15.43
N GLU A 261 -9.35 4.03 -16.73
CA GLU A 261 -10.23 3.39 -17.71
C GLU A 261 -10.03 1.87 -17.76
N PHE A 262 -8.78 1.41 -17.72
CA PHE A 262 -8.46 -0.01 -17.65
C PHE A 262 -9.01 -0.65 -16.37
N LEU A 263 -8.74 -0.06 -15.20
CA LEU A 263 -9.21 -0.57 -13.91
C LEU A 263 -10.74 -0.60 -13.83
N LYS A 264 -11.43 0.44 -14.31
CA LYS A 264 -12.90 0.46 -14.41
C LYS A 264 -13.46 -0.68 -15.28
N LYS A 265 -12.75 -1.07 -16.35
CA LYS A 265 -13.14 -2.22 -17.20
C LYS A 265 -12.97 -3.57 -16.50
N THR A 266 -12.10 -3.68 -15.51
CA THR A 266 -11.94 -4.93 -14.73
C THR A 266 -13.12 -5.19 -13.78
N THR A 267 -14.02 -4.21 -13.58
CA THR A 267 -15.13 -4.23 -12.61
C THR A 267 -14.73 -4.37 -11.14
N PHE A 268 -13.44 -4.34 -10.85
CA PHE A 268 -12.90 -4.38 -9.49
C PHE A 268 -13.08 -3.05 -8.74
N VAL A 269 -13.17 -1.95 -9.49
CA VAL A 269 -13.37 -0.59 -8.97
C VAL A 269 -14.66 0.01 -9.53
N ASP A 270 -15.22 0.98 -8.83
CA ASP A 270 -16.43 1.69 -9.28
C ASP A 270 -16.18 2.57 -10.51
N LYS A 271 -17.27 2.94 -11.20
CA LYS A 271 -17.20 3.80 -12.40
C LYS A 271 -16.61 5.19 -12.12
N ASN A 272 -16.69 5.67 -10.89
CA ASN A 272 -16.12 6.93 -10.41
C ASN A 272 -14.72 6.76 -9.80
N PHE A 273 -14.05 5.62 -10.04
CA PHE A 273 -12.69 5.39 -9.54
C PHE A 273 -11.73 6.49 -10.03
N GLN A 274 -10.98 7.07 -9.10
CA GLN A 274 -9.97 8.08 -9.38
C GLN A 274 -8.79 7.86 -8.44
N ILE A 275 -7.57 7.86 -8.97
CA ILE A 275 -6.35 7.59 -8.18
C ILE A 275 -5.88 8.86 -7.47
N PHE A 276 -5.83 9.98 -8.20
CA PHE A 276 -5.39 11.27 -7.70
C PHE A 276 -6.45 12.33 -8.00
N VAL A 277 -6.67 13.26 -7.07
CA VAL A 277 -7.53 14.43 -7.30
C VAL A 277 -7.07 15.13 -8.59
N ASP A 278 -8.03 15.38 -9.48
CA ASP A 278 -7.80 16.04 -10.78
C ASP A 278 -6.68 15.39 -11.62
N ASP A 279 -6.47 14.08 -11.46
CA ASP A 279 -5.42 13.32 -12.15
C ASP A 279 -4.02 13.89 -11.95
N CYS A 280 -3.76 14.54 -10.80
CA CYS A 280 -2.51 15.25 -10.51
C CYS A 280 -2.22 16.45 -11.45
N ILE A 281 -3.25 17.01 -12.10
CA ILE A 281 -3.10 18.20 -12.93
C ILE A 281 -3.09 19.45 -12.02
N PRO A 282 -2.01 20.25 -11.98
CA PRO A 282 -1.97 21.45 -11.16
C PRO A 282 -3.04 22.46 -11.57
N PRO A 283 -3.65 23.22 -10.64
CA PRO A 283 -4.65 24.24 -10.97
C PRO A 283 -4.15 25.31 -11.95
N SER A 284 -2.85 25.61 -11.94
CA SER A 284 -2.20 26.56 -12.87
C SER A 284 -2.08 26.06 -14.30
N SER A 285 -2.40 24.78 -14.56
CA SER A 285 -2.32 24.12 -15.86
C SER A 285 -3.69 23.81 -16.46
N LYS A 286 -4.77 24.21 -15.76
CA LYS A 286 -6.16 24.14 -16.24
C LYS A 286 -6.59 25.44 -16.93
#